data_AF-A0A316A8E0-F1
#
_entry.id   AF-A0A316A8E0-F1
#
_cell.length_a   1.000
_cell.length_b   1.000
_cell.length_c   1.000
_cell.angle_alpha   90.00
_cell.angle_beta   90.00
_cell.angle_gamma   90.00
#
_symmetry.space_group_name_H-M   'P 1'
#
loop_
_entity.id
_entity.type
_entity.pdbx_description
1 polymer ?
#
loop_
_entity_poly.entity_id
_entity_poly.type
_entity_poly.pdbx_seq_one_letter_code
_entity_poly.pdbx_strand_id
1 'polypeptide(L)'
;MKHTTKRMIWLAAFSLFVLFQFSCTEDHAIKRMPVLKTLPTSLLPSFNADSTYIGPPYFWIFNLEVVDKGTEPIKEYGVVLTQFRPDPNETRYEPFVDNTFKNAFEQPFEVGPATHRLRNNYAMRTYVYQKAYAILESGEVVYGNLVVTENGTVISQ
;
A
#
# COMPACT_ATOMS: atom_id res chain seq x y z
N MET A 1 -66.31 -11.41 7.38
CA MET A 1 -65.00 -11.26 6.70
C MET A 1 -64.69 -9.78 6.38
N LYS A 2 -64.41 -8.92 7.36
CA LYS A 2 -64.02 -7.51 7.13
C LYS A 2 -62.79 -7.05 7.95
N HIS A 3 -62.23 -7.91 8.81
CA HIS A 3 -61.13 -7.57 9.72
C HIS A 3 -59.72 -7.87 9.18
N THR A 4 -59.59 -8.67 8.12
CA THR A 4 -58.29 -9.11 7.57
C THR A 4 -57.63 -8.05 6.70
N THR A 5 -58.40 -7.23 5.97
CA THR A 5 -57.88 -6.23 5.02
C THR A 5 -57.15 -5.07 5.72
N LYS A 6 -57.59 -4.68 6.92
CA LYS A 6 -56.93 -3.59 7.69
C LYS A 6 -55.54 -3.97 8.20
N ARG A 7 -55.29 -5.26 8.47
CA ARG A 7 -53.98 -5.76 8.92
C ARG A 7 -52.95 -5.84 7.79
N MET A 8 -53.38 -6.15 6.57
CA MET A 8 -52.48 -6.18 5.40
C MET A 8 -51.95 -4.80 5.02
N ILE A 9 -52.78 -3.75 5.13
CA ILE A 9 -52.38 -2.37 4.78
C ILE A 9 -51.28 -1.87 5.73
N TRP A 10 -51.36 -2.21 7.02
CA TRP A 10 -50.35 -1.84 8.01
C TRP A 10 -49.00 -2.54 7.78
N LEU A 11 -49.02 -3.82 7.40
CA LEU A 11 -47.80 -4.58 7.05
C LEU A 11 -47.13 -4.03 5.79
N ALA A 12 -47.91 -3.65 4.78
CA ALA A 12 -47.37 -3.03 3.57
C ALA A 12 -46.76 -1.65 3.84
N ALA A 13 -47.42 -0.83 4.66
CA ALA A 13 -46.89 0.49 5.06
C ALA A 13 -45.60 0.38 5.88
N PHE A 14 -45.52 -0.59 6.79
CA PHE A 14 -44.31 -0.82 7.59
C PHE A 14 -43.14 -1.34 6.74
N SER A 15 -43.41 -2.27 5.82
CA SER A 15 -42.42 -2.76 4.85
C SER A 15 -41.86 -1.63 3.98
N LEU A 16 -42.74 -0.76 3.48
CA LEU A 16 -42.33 0.38 2.66
C LEU A 16 -41.48 1.38 3.47
N PHE A 17 -41.83 1.63 4.74
CA PHE A 17 -41.06 2.52 5.62
C PHE A 17 -39.67 1.97 5.92
N VAL A 18 -39.53 0.65 6.11
CA VAL A 18 -38.22 0.00 6.29
C VAL A 18 -37.37 0.11 5.03
N LEU A 19 -37.95 -0.05 3.84
CA LEU A 19 -37.21 0.07 2.57
C LEU A 19 -36.71 1.50 2.29
N PHE A 20 -37.45 2.53 2.70
CA PHE A 20 -37.00 3.93 2.56
C PHE A 20 -35.82 4.29 3.49
N GLN A 21 -35.67 3.64 4.65
CA GLN A 21 -34.55 3.89 5.56
C GLN A 21 -33.20 3.40 4.99
N PHE A 22 -33.21 2.36 4.14
CA PHE A 22 -31.99 1.83 3.51
C PHE A 22 -31.67 2.48 2.16
N SER A 23 -32.64 3.11 1.49
CA SER A 23 -32.45 3.68 0.16
C SER A 23 -31.66 5.00 0.14
N CYS A 24 -31.51 5.70 1.27
CA CYS A 24 -30.90 7.04 1.31
C CYS A 24 -29.49 7.09 1.91
N THR A 25 -28.94 5.98 2.39
CA THR A 25 -27.64 6.01 3.09
C THR A 25 -26.41 5.75 2.21
N GLU A 26 -26.58 5.31 0.96
CA GLU A 26 -25.43 4.88 0.12
C GLU A 26 -25.12 5.80 -1.07
N ASP A 27 -25.98 6.77 -1.41
CA ASP A 27 -25.88 7.44 -2.73
C ASP A 27 -24.79 8.52 -2.83
N HIS A 28 -24.13 8.92 -1.74
CA HIS A 28 -23.12 10.00 -1.76
C HIS A 28 -21.89 9.79 -0.85
N ALA A 29 -21.44 8.56 -0.65
CA ALA A 29 -20.14 8.37 0.00
C ALA A 29 -19.02 8.91 -0.91
N ILE A 30 -18.42 10.04 -0.52
CA ILE A 30 -17.31 10.65 -1.26
C ILE A 30 -16.14 9.64 -1.26
N LYS A 31 -15.78 9.16 -2.46
CA LYS A 31 -14.59 8.33 -2.67
C LYS A 31 -13.35 9.10 -2.21
N ARG A 32 -12.69 8.62 -1.17
CA ARG A 32 -11.40 9.14 -0.69
C ARG A 32 -10.33 8.10 -0.93
N MET A 33 -9.24 8.53 -1.57
CA MET A 33 -8.07 7.68 -1.79
C MET A 33 -7.25 7.55 -0.50
N PRO A 34 -6.53 6.43 -0.33
CA PRO A 34 -5.49 6.38 0.68
C PRO A 34 -4.42 7.44 0.39
N VAL A 35 -3.78 7.90 1.46
CA VAL A 35 -2.61 8.78 1.39
C VAL A 35 -1.43 8.02 1.97
N LEU A 36 -0.38 7.88 1.18
CA LEU A 36 0.83 7.16 1.55
C LEU A 36 2.02 8.10 1.57
N LYS A 37 2.93 7.87 2.50
CA LYS A 37 4.23 8.50 2.54
C LYS A 37 5.31 7.43 2.45
N THR A 38 6.22 7.60 1.51
CA THR A 38 7.36 6.73 1.34
C THR A 38 8.44 7.13 2.35
N LEU A 39 8.95 6.16 3.12
CA LEU A 39 10.05 6.38 4.05
C LEU A 39 11.32 5.71 3.51
N PRO A 40 12.53 6.18 3.88
CA PRO A 40 13.77 5.62 3.37
C PRO A 40 13.91 4.11 3.65
N THR A 41 14.41 3.37 2.65
CA THR A 41 14.84 1.98 2.86
C THR A 41 16.19 1.98 3.56
N SER A 42 16.38 1.07 4.50
CA SER A 42 17.66 0.87 5.19
C SER A 42 18.20 -0.56 4.99
N LEU A 43 19.50 -0.71 5.20
CA LEU A 43 20.22 -1.96 5.06
C LEU A 43 20.74 -2.39 6.43
N LEU A 44 20.41 -3.60 6.88
CA LEU A 44 21.03 -4.22 8.05
C LEU A 44 21.92 -5.40 7.63
N PRO A 45 23.15 -5.50 8.14
CA PRO A 45 23.94 -6.73 8.02
C PRO A 45 23.25 -7.87 8.78
N SER A 46 23.21 -9.07 8.21
CA SER A 46 22.83 -10.29 8.91
C SER A 46 24.06 -10.87 9.59
N PHE A 47 24.18 -10.64 10.90
CA PHE A 47 25.31 -11.16 11.68
C PHE A 47 25.24 -12.69 11.96
N ASN A 48 24.13 -13.36 11.63
CA ASN A 48 23.90 -14.78 11.91
C ASN A 48 23.67 -15.58 10.60
N ALA A 49 24.66 -15.59 9.70
CA ALA A 49 24.64 -16.49 8.56
C ALA A 49 25.33 -17.78 8.96
N ASP A 50 24.57 -18.87 9.10
CA ASP A 50 25.15 -20.21 9.11
C ASP A 50 26.07 -20.34 7.87
N SER A 51 27.29 -20.83 8.10
CA SER A 51 28.49 -20.66 7.25
C SER A 51 28.45 -21.25 5.83
N THR A 52 27.28 -21.62 5.31
CA THR A 52 27.11 -22.29 4.01
C THR A 52 26.76 -21.34 2.86
N TYR A 53 26.58 -20.04 3.12
CA TYR A 53 26.21 -19.06 2.09
C TYR A 53 27.37 -18.14 1.70
N ILE A 54 27.63 -18.01 0.39
CA ILE A 54 28.70 -17.17 -0.17
C ILE A 54 28.21 -15.70 -0.16
N GLY A 55 28.48 -14.99 0.93
CA GLY A 55 28.26 -13.55 1.08
C GLY A 55 27.52 -13.20 2.39
N PRO A 56 27.77 -12.01 2.98
CA PRO A 56 27.03 -11.56 4.15
C PRO A 56 25.56 -11.41 3.75
N PRO A 57 24.60 -12.07 4.43
CA PRO A 57 23.20 -11.82 4.14
C PRO A 57 22.89 -10.38 4.55
N TYR A 58 22.16 -9.67 3.70
CA TYR A 58 21.63 -8.37 4.02
C TYR A 58 20.15 -8.49 4.33
N PHE A 59 19.67 -7.58 5.15
CA PHE A 59 18.24 -7.34 5.29
C PHE A 59 17.93 -5.97 4.76
N TRP A 60 17.06 -5.94 3.76
CA TRP A 60 16.50 -4.71 3.26
C TRP A 60 15.26 -4.40 4.07
N ILE A 61 15.21 -3.21 4.64
CA ILE A 61 14.11 -2.74 5.47
C ILE A 61 13.37 -1.68 4.70
N PHE A 62 12.21 -2.04 4.19
CA PHE A 62 11.30 -1.13 3.51
C PHE A 62 10.38 -0.49 4.54
N ASN A 63 10.21 0.83 4.43
CA ASN A 63 9.37 1.58 5.33
C ASN A 63 8.40 2.45 4.53
N LEU A 64 7.16 2.53 5.00
CA LEU A 64 6.17 3.51 4.53
C LEU A 64 5.31 3.93 5.71
N GLU A 65 4.54 5.00 5.52
CA GLU A 65 3.55 5.47 6.48
C GLU A 65 2.21 5.62 5.75
N VAL A 66 1.17 4.97 6.28
CA VAL A 66 -0.21 5.17 5.83
C VAL A 66 -0.75 6.37 6.59
N VAL A 67 -0.93 7.49 5.88
CA VAL A 67 -1.37 8.76 6.47
C VAL A 67 -2.90 8.81 6.55
N ASP A 68 -3.59 8.34 5.51
CA ASP A 68 -5.04 8.15 5.47
C ASP A 68 -5.33 6.83 4.76
N LYS A 69 -6.32 6.06 5.24
CA LYS A 69 -6.76 4.83 4.57
C LYS A 69 -7.66 5.09 3.36
N GLY A 70 -8.27 6.28 3.30
CA GLY A 70 -9.35 6.53 2.37
C GLY A 70 -10.60 5.71 2.72
N THR A 71 -11.45 5.50 1.71
CA THR A 71 -12.71 4.75 1.83
C THR A 71 -12.74 3.49 0.98
N GLU A 72 -11.82 3.35 0.03
CA GLU A 72 -11.75 2.15 -0.81
C GLU A 72 -10.98 1.02 -0.13
N PRO A 73 -11.47 -0.22 -0.22
CA PRO A 73 -10.71 -1.39 0.23
C PRO A 73 -9.38 -1.53 -0.52
N ILE A 74 -8.34 -1.90 0.21
CA ILE A 74 -6.99 -2.15 -0.33
C ILE A 74 -6.80 -3.64 -0.58
N LYS A 75 -6.40 -3.97 -1.80
CA LYS A 75 -6.06 -5.32 -2.22
C LYS A 75 -4.61 -5.69 -1.88
N GLU A 76 -3.68 -4.75 -2.10
CA GLU A 76 -2.25 -4.93 -1.87
C GLU A 76 -1.60 -3.58 -1.59
N TYR A 77 -0.55 -3.52 -0.79
CA TYR A 77 0.27 -2.32 -0.65
C TYR A 77 1.70 -2.70 -0.30
N GLY A 78 2.62 -1.76 -0.47
CA GLY A 78 4.02 -1.98 -0.15
C GLY A 78 4.94 -0.94 -0.76
N VAL A 79 6.16 -1.35 -1.11
CA VAL A 79 7.17 -0.48 -1.72
C VAL A 79 7.64 -1.06 -3.04
N VAL A 80 7.68 -0.22 -4.07
CA VAL A 80 8.35 -0.48 -5.34
C VAL A 80 9.68 0.25 -5.38
N LEU A 81 10.69 -0.37 -5.99
CA LEU A 81 11.97 0.29 -6.21
C LEU A 81 12.68 -0.08 -7.50
N THR A 82 13.53 0.86 -7.92
CA THR A 82 14.55 0.65 -8.94
C THR A 82 15.90 1.08 -8.38
N GLN A 83 16.96 0.34 -8.71
CA GLN A 83 18.28 0.59 -8.16
C GLN A 83 19.40 0.44 -9.20
N PHE A 84 20.40 1.31 -9.12
CA PHE A 84 21.39 1.50 -10.18
C PHE A 84 22.79 1.79 -9.63
N ARG A 85 23.81 1.46 -10.42
CA ARG A 85 25.16 1.99 -10.20
C ARG A 85 25.25 3.35 -10.88
N PRO A 86 26.20 4.22 -10.50
CA PRO A 86 26.44 5.45 -11.25
C PRO A 86 26.83 5.08 -12.70
N ASP A 87 25.93 5.33 -13.64
CA ASP A 87 26.17 5.21 -15.08
C ASP A 87 25.76 6.55 -15.72
N PRO A 88 26.66 7.23 -16.45
CA PRO A 88 26.38 8.51 -17.08
C PRO A 88 25.25 8.46 -18.12
N ASN A 89 24.86 7.26 -18.59
CA ASN A 89 23.80 7.07 -19.59
C ASN A 89 22.48 6.59 -18.97
N GLU A 90 22.44 6.31 -17.67
CA GLU A 90 21.26 5.74 -17.01
C GLU A 90 20.33 6.86 -16.54
N THR A 91 19.28 7.10 -17.32
CA THR A 91 18.24 8.06 -17.00
C THR A 91 17.45 7.57 -15.79
N ARG A 92 17.29 8.39 -14.76
CA ARG A 92 16.57 8.06 -13.53
C ARG A 92 15.19 7.47 -13.84
N TYR A 93 14.92 6.24 -13.41
CA TYR A 93 13.60 5.63 -13.57
C TYR A 93 12.75 5.85 -12.31
N GLU A 94 11.62 6.52 -12.50
CA GLU A 94 10.56 6.59 -11.51
C GLU A 94 9.92 5.19 -11.34
N PRO A 95 9.92 4.60 -10.14
CA PRO A 95 9.46 3.23 -9.95
C PRO A 95 7.93 3.15 -9.97
N PHE A 96 7.41 2.10 -10.61
CA PHE A 96 5.99 1.77 -10.67
C PHE A 96 5.77 0.25 -10.64
N VAL A 97 4.57 -0.16 -10.22
CA VAL A 97 4.20 -1.56 -9.88
C VAL A 97 4.54 -2.59 -10.97
N ASP A 98 4.42 -2.24 -12.25
CA ASP A 98 4.53 -3.20 -13.36
C ASP A 98 5.93 -3.33 -14.00
N ASN A 99 6.89 -2.46 -13.66
CA ASN A 99 8.21 -2.43 -14.30
C ASN A 99 9.37 -2.56 -13.31
N THR A 100 9.09 -2.87 -12.04
CA THR A 100 10.09 -2.76 -10.98
C THR A 100 10.02 -3.86 -9.94
N PHE A 101 11.00 -3.86 -9.04
CA PHE A 101 11.03 -4.78 -7.92
C PHE A 101 9.98 -4.36 -6.89
N LYS A 102 8.92 -5.17 -6.77
CA LYS A 102 7.78 -4.94 -5.91
C LYS A 102 7.92 -5.72 -4.60
N ASN A 103 7.73 -5.05 -3.46
CA ASN A 103 7.75 -5.66 -2.13
C ASN A 103 6.41 -5.38 -1.44
N ALA A 104 5.50 -6.35 -1.52
CA ALA A 104 4.21 -6.28 -0.87
C ALA A 104 4.34 -6.53 0.64
N PHE A 105 3.52 -5.84 1.42
CA PHE A 105 3.51 -5.96 2.87
C PHE A 105 2.37 -6.90 3.27
N GLU A 106 2.69 -7.91 4.09
CA GLU A 106 1.71 -8.90 4.55
C GLU A 106 0.88 -8.40 5.75
N GLN A 107 1.38 -7.40 6.47
CA GLN A 107 0.70 -6.84 7.63
C GLN A 107 -0.58 -6.08 7.19
N PRO A 108 -1.62 -5.99 8.02
CA PRO A 108 -2.85 -5.27 7.68
C PRO A 108 -2.59 -3.80 7.29
N PHE A 109 -3.40 -3.28 6.36
CA PHE A 109 -3.34 -1.88 5.94
C PHE A 109 -3.95 -0.97 7.02
N GLU A 110 -3.09 -0.51 7.93
CA GLU A 110 -3.43 0.30 9.09
C GLU A 110 -2.79 1.69 9.04
N VAL A 111 -3.45 2.70 9.60
CA VAL A 111 -2.88 4.07 9.71
C VAL A 111 -1.63 4.00 10.58
N GLY A 112 -0.56 4.65 10.13
CA GLY A 112 0.71 4.73 10.83
C GLY A 112 1.87 4.07 10.08
N PRO A 113 3.02 3.90 10.75
CA PRO A 113 4.22 3.35 10.13
C PRO A 113 4.08 1.86 9.87
N ALA A 114 4.64 1.44 8.75
CA ALA A 114 4.66 0.08 8.27
C ALA A 114 6.08 -0.29 7.86
N THR A 115 6.53 -1.48 8.26
CA THR A 115 7.88 -1.96 7.96
C THR A 115 7.84 -3.38 7.44
N HIS A 116 8.54 -3.63 6.34
CA HIS A 116 8.76 -4.96 5.80
C HIS A 116 10.25 -5.25 5.70
N ARG A 117 10.65 -6.46 6.08
CA ARG A 117 12.04 -6.89 6.07
C ARG A 117 12.22 -8.03 5.09
N LEU A 118 13.01 -7.80 4.05
CA LEU A 118 13.37 -8.80 3.06
C LEU A 118 14.81 -9.27 3.31
N ARG A 119 15.00 -10.59 3.43
CA ARG A 119 16.33 -11.20 3.41
C ARG A 119 16.84 -11.19 1.96
N ASN A 120 18.06 -10.71 1.77
CA ASN A 120 18.69 -10.61 0.46
C ASN A 120 20.18 -10.96 0.53
N ASN A 121 20.75 -11.42 -0.59
CA ASN A 121 22.16 -11.82 -0.67
C ASN A 121 23.07 -10.73 -1.25
N TYR A 122 22.49 -9.58 -1.59
CA TYR A 122 23.22 -8.44 -2.13
C TYR A 122 22.84 -7.15 -1.38
N ALA A 123 23.83 -6.26 -1.29
CA ALA A 123 23.60 -4.91 -0.81
C ALA A 123 22.77 -4.13 -1.84
N MET A 124 22.06 -3.09 -1.39
CA MET A 124 21.43 -2.13 -2.29
C MET A 124 22.50 -1.42 -3.13
N ARG A 125 22.15 -1.06 -4.37
CA ARG A 125 23.07 -0.30 -5.23
C ARG A 125 23.18 1.17 -4.79
N THR A 126 24.10 1.90 -5.41
CA THR A 126 24.41 3.30 -5.07
C THR A 126 23.18 4.18 -5.08
N TYR A 127 22.40 4.17 -6.17
CA TYR A 127 21.15 4.92 -6.25
C TYR A 127 19.96 4.01 -6.09
N VAL A 128 19.01 4.42 -5.25
CA VAL A 128 17.74 3.73 -5.03
C VAL A 128 16.61 4.74 -5.17
N TYR A 129 15.71 4.48 -6.10
CA TYR A 129 14.47 5.21 -6.30
C TYR A 129 13.34 4.34 -5.77
N GLN A 130 12.51 4.87 -4.88
CA GLN A 130 11.45 4.08 -4.27
C GLN A 130 10.17 4.87 -4.05
N LYS A 131 9.05 4.17 -4.12
CA LYS A 131 7.71 4.69 -3.79
C LYS A 131 6.92 3.66 -3.01
N ALA A 132 6.19 4.13 -2.00
CA ALA A 132 5.07 3.40 -1.44
C ALA A 132 3.97 3.31 -2.50
N TYR A 133 3.25 2.19 -2.53
CA TYR A 133 2.10 2.00 -3.39
C TYR A 133 0.97 1.32 -2.62
N ALA A 134 -0.26 1.53 -3.05
CA ALA A 134 -1.42 0.72 -2.72
C ALA A 134 -2.24 0.44 -3.98
N ILE A 135 -2.67 -0.80 -4.14
CA ILE A 135 -3.58 -1.26 -5.18
C ILE A 135 -4.95 -1.42 -4.52
N LEU A 136 -5.93 -0.69 -5.02
CA LEU A 136 -7.31 -0.76 -4.55
C LEU A 136 -7.98 -2.05 -5.11
N GLU A 137 -9.07 -2.50 -4.50
CA GLU A 137 -9.87 -3.61 -5.06
C GLU A 137 -10.45 -3.26 -6.45
N SER A 138 -10.62 -1.97 -6.75
CA SER A 138 -10.98 -1.46 -8.07
C SER A 138 -9.86 -1.63 -9.12
N GLY A 139 -8.64 -1.96 -8.71
CA GLY A 139 -7.45 -2.08 -9.56
C GLY A 139 -6.67 -0.79 -9.75
N GLU A 140 -7.17 0.33 -9.24
CA GLU A 140 -6.46 1.62 -9.24
C GLU A 140 -5.22 1.55 -8.35
N VAL A 141 -4.15 2.24 -8.76
CA VAL A 141 -2.88 2.28 -8.01
C VAL A 141 -2.63 3.69 -7.51
N VAL A 142 -2.44 3.80 -6.19
CA VAL A 142 -2.06 5.04 -5.52
C VAL A 142 -0.60 4.97 -5.11
N TYR A 143 0.14 6.05 -5.33
CA TYR A 143 1.56 6.15 -4.97
C TYR A 143 1.81 7.19 -3.90
N GLY A 144 2.81 6.93 -3.05
CA GLY A 144 3.42 7.93 -2.19
C GLY A 144 4.45 8.79 -2.93
N ASN A 145 5.09 9.70 -2.17
CA ASN A 145 6.18 10.53 -2.68
C ASN A 145 7.39 9.69 -3.13
N LEU A 146 8.19 10.21 -4.07
CA LEU A 146 9.42 9.57 -4.51
C LEU A 146 10.53 9.84 -3.49
N VAL A 147 11.11 8.78 -2.92
CA VAL A 147 12.33 8.89 -2.12
C VAL A 147 13.50 8.42 -2.96
N VAL A 148 14.57 9.22 -2.98
CA VAL A 148 15.83 8.87 -3.62
C VAL A 148 16.92 8.80 -2.58
N THR A 149 17.64 7.68 -2.57
CA THR A 149 18.75 7.42 -1.66
C THR A 149 20.02 7.20 -2.47
N GLU A 150 21.11 7.84 -2.06
CA GLU A 150 22.47 7.64 -2.56
C GLU A 150 23.37 7.09 -1.44
N ASN A 151 23.93 5.89 -1.65
CA ASN A 151 24.79 5.22 -0.66
C ASN A 151 24.14 5.15 0.75
N GLY A 152 22.83 4.87 0.80
CA GLY A 152 22.07 4.81 2.06
C GLY A 152 21.66 6.17 2.65
N THR A 153 22.04 7.29 2.02
CA THR A 153 21.67 8.64 2.43
C THR A 153 20.56 9.20 1.55
N VAL A 154 19.51 9.75 2.16
CA VAL A 154 18.42 10.39 1.41
C VAL A 154 18.92 11.66 0.72
N ILE A 155 18.68 11.77 -0.58
CA ILE A 155 19.05 12.94 -1.39
C ILE A 155 17.84 13.68 -1.98
N SER A 156 16.64 13.11 -1.92
CA SER A 156 15.38 13.73 -2.36
C SER A 156 14.18 13.05 -1.71
N GLN A 157 13.13 13.82 -1.33
CA GLN A 157 11.84 13.34 -0.81
C GLN A 157 10.67 14.23 -1.24
#